data_AF-A0A846MC45-F1
#
_entry.id   AF-A0A846MC45-F1
#
_cell.length_a   1.000
_cell.length_b   1.000
_cell.length_c   1.000
_cell.angle_alpha   90.00
_cell.angle_beta   90.00
_cell.angle_gamma   90.00
#
_symmetry.space_group_name_H-M   'P 1'
#
loop_
_entity.id
_entity.type
_entity.pdbx_description
1 polymer ?
#
loop_
_entity_poly.entity_id
_entity_poly.type
_entity_poly.pdbx_seq_one_letter_code
_entity_poly.pdbx_strand_id
1 'polypeptide(L)'
;MFMPDHPTARALLAFRAAHGRRWKAKLLFLWSNGRDVEEADGACLRQLRNQAGPAWLGRLSPGRWRAIERLAEPGDRQTASIFLDRAREFHEGARFGATVALAPALHLLAISCELGLKAYLLSRGWSHEKVARDFRHDLLAAFDEARRLGLPSPGRVLADLLAILGPAYAAHRIDALVADGYVCDFAVVLRAMGSLLDAVTAGLDLQMPTP
;
A
#
# COMPACT_ATOMS: atom_id res chain seq x y z
N MET A 1 -9.70 -9.01 4.67
CA MET A 1 -10.94 -8.25 4.39
C MET A 1 -10.66 -7.32 3.24
N PHE A 2 -11.49 -7.35 2.21
CA PHE A 2 -11.33 -6.61 0.96
C PHE A 2 -11.27 -5.08 1.15
N MET A 3 -10.47 -4.40 0.32
CA MET A 3 -10.42 -2.94 0.15
C MET A 3 -10.75 -2.58 -1.30
N PRO A 4 -11.60 -1.57 -1.54
CA PRO A 4 -11.92 -1.13 -2.90
C PRO A 4 -10.71 -0.51 -3.59
N ASP A 5 -10.73 -0.50 -4.93
CA ASP A 5 -9.86 0.35 -5.73
C ASP A 5 -10.31 1.82 -5.68
N HIS A 6 -9.47 2.72 -6.20
CA HIS A 6 -9.75 4.17 -6.22
C HIS A 6 -11.12 4.53 -6.86
N PRO A 7 -11.49 3.97 -8.03
CA PRO A 7 -12.78 4.24 -8.66
C PRO A 7 -13.97 3.82 -7.80
N THR A 8 -13.90 2.62 -7.23
CA THR A 8 -14.94 2.09 -6.35
C THR A 8 -15.02 2.88 -5.05
N ALA A 9 -13.88 3.33 -4.52
CA ALA A 9 -13.83 4.22 -3.36
C ALA A 9 -14.53 5.55 -3.65
N ARG A 10 -14.25 6.20 -4.78
CA ARG A 10 -14.92 7.45 -5.22
C ARG A 10 -16.42 7.28 -5.37
N ALA A 11 -16.87 6.22 -6.04
CA ALA A 11 -18.28 5.90 -6.21
C ALA A 11 -18.98 5.73 -4.84
N LEU A 12 -18.33 5.05 -3.89
CA LEU A 12 -18.88 4.86 -2.55
C LEU A 12 -18.97 6.17 -1.75
N LEU A 13 -17.99 7.07 -1.88
CA LEU A 13 -18.05 8.39 -1.27
C LEU A 13 -19.15 9.26 -1.87
N ALA A 14 -19.26 9.29 -3.20
CA ALA A 14 -20.30 10.04 -3.91
C ALA A 14 -21.70 9.54 -3.51
N PHE A 15 -21.88 8.22 -3.46
CA PHE A 15 -23.12 7.61 -3.00
C PHE A 15 -23.46 8.00 -1.55
N ARG A 16 -22.47 7.96 -0.63
CA ARG A 16 -22.70 8.41 0.75
C ARG A 16 -23.09 9.89 0.82
N ALA A 17 -22.45 10.73 0.03
CA ALA A 17 -22.75 12.16 0.00
C ALA A 17 -24.19 12.42 -0.47
N ALA A 18 -24.63 11.71 -1.52
CA ALA A 18 -25.99 11.83 -2.07
C ALA A 18 -27.08 11.32 -1.12
N HIS A 19 -26.83 10.22 -0.39
CA HIS A 19 -27.85 9.51 0.40
C HIS A 19 -27.76 9.73 1.92
N GLY A 20 -26.77 10.51 2.39
CA GLY A 20 -26.64 10.95 3.77
C GLY A 20 -26.55 9.79 4.78
N ARG A 21 -27.07 9.98 6.01
CA ARG A 21 -26.90 9.02 7.12
C ARG A 21 -27.44 7.61 6.86
N ARG A 22 -28.39 7.45 5.93
CA ARG A 22 -29.01 6.15 5.60
C ARG A 22 -28.36 5.45 4.41
N TRP A 23 -27.25 5.98 3.88
CA TRP A 23 -26.57 5.45 2.71
C TRP A 23 -26.31 3.94 2.78
N LYS A 24 -25.86 3.40 3.93
CA LYS A 24 -25.59 1.96 4.06
C LYS A 24 -26.84 1.11 3.86
N ALA A 25 -27.97 1.50 4.44
CA ALA A 25 -29.24 0.79 4.32
C ALA A 25 -29.78 0.87 2.90
N LYS A 26 -29.68 2.05 2.27
CA LYS A 26 -30.06 2.25 0.86
C LYS A 26 -29.21 1.39 -0.07
N LEU A 27 -27.88 1.41 0.07
CA LEU A 27 -26.97 0.62 -0.76
C LEU A 27 -27.22 -0.87 -0.60
N LEU A 28 -27.43 -1.33 0.63
CA LEU A 28 -27.77 -2.74 0.91
C LEU A 28 -29.08 -3.16 0.23
N PHE A 29 -30.10 -2.29 0.26
CA PHE A 29 -31.36 -2.52 -0.45
C PHE A 29 -31.16 -2.63 -1.96
N LEU A 30 -30.40 -1.69 -2.56
CA LEU A 30 -30.08 -1.68 -3.98
C LEU A 30 -29.28 -2.92 -4.42
N TRP A 31 -28.32 -3.38 -3.59
CA TRP A 31 -27.59 -4.61 -3.85
C TRP A 31 -28.46 -5.86 -3.81
N SER A 32 -29.49 -5.87 -2.96
CA SER A 32 -30.37 -7.03 -2.77
C SER A 32 -31.38 -7.20 -3.91
N ASN A 33 -31.68 -6.13 -4.66
CA ASN A 33 -32.62 -6.14 -5.78
C ASN A 33 -31.95 -5.81 -7.13
N GLY A 34 -30.63 -5.67 -7.16
CA GLY A 34 -29.86 -5.42 -8.37
C GLY A 34 -30.01 -4.01 -8.96
N ARG A 35 -30.63 -3.07 -8.24
CA ARG A 35 -30.88 -1.70 -8.72
C ARG A 35 -29.71 -0.76 -8.50
N ASP A 36 -28.58 -1.26 -7.97
CA ASP A 36 -27.35 -0.49 -7.85
C ASP A 36 -26.83 0.04 -9.19
N VAL A 37 -27.17 -0.61 -10.30
CA VAL A 37 -26.83 -0.17 -11.67
C VAL A 37 -27.55 1.11 -12.13
N GLU A 38 -28.64 1.50 -11.47
CA GLU A 38 -29.41 2.71 -11.81
C GLU A 38 -28.81 3.98 -11.20
N GLU A 39 -27.85 3.85 -10.28
CA GLU A 39 -27.16 4.99 -9.66
C GLU A 39 -26.04 5.53 -10.58
N ALA A 40 -25.64 6.79 -10.38
CA ALA A 40 -24.67 7.48 -11.24
C ALA A 40 -23.34 6.72 -11.45
N ASP A 41 -22.86 6.02 -10.43
CA ASP A 41 -21.66 5.16 -10.47
C ASP A 41 -21.99 3.67 -10.33
N GLY A 42 -23.15 3.25 -10.84
CA GLY A 42 -23.70 1.92 -10.60
C GLY A 42 -22.79 0.75 -11.01
N ALA A 43 -21.97 0.93 -12.05
CA ALA A 43 -20.97 -0.07 -12.45
C ALA A 43 -19.92 -0.33 -11.35
N CYS A 44 -19.40 0.74 -10.74
CA CYS A 44 -18.43 0.66 -9.63
C CYS A 44 -19.08 0.09 -8.35
N LEU A 45 -20.32 0.50 -8.04
CA LEU A 45 -21.06 -0.03 -6.89
C LEU A 45 -21.38 -1.52 -7.05
N ARG A 46 -21.66 -1.97 -8.27
CA ARG A 46 -21.84 -3.39 -8.60
C ARG A 46 -20.54 -4.17 -8.47
N GLN A 47 -19.43 -3.61 -8.94
CA GLN A 47 -18.10 -4.22 -8.76
C GLN A 47 -17.77 -4.40 -7.27
N LEU A 48 -18.02 -3.37 -6.46
CA LEU A 48 -17.85 -3.44 -5.00
C LEU A 48 -18.67 -4.58 -4.39
N ARG A 49 -19.95 -4.69 -4.78
CA ARG A 49 -20.83 -5.77 -4.32
C ARG A 49 -20.26 -7.13 -4.67
N ASN A 50 -19.82 -7.31 -5.92
CA ASN A 50 -19.31 -8.59 -6.40
C ASN A 50 -18.01 -9.01 -5.70
N GLN A 51 -17.14 -8.05 -5.35
CA GLN A 51 -15.85 -8.32 -4.71
C GLN A 51 -15.95 -8.44 -3.17
N ALA A 52 -16.75 -7.59 -2.53
CA ALA A 52 -16.80 -7.46 -1.07
C ALA A 52 -18.02 -8.14 -0.43
N GLY A 53 -19.14 -8.18 -1.14
CA GLY A 53 -20.42 -8.69 -0.68
C GLY A 53 -21.16 -7.78 0.34
N PRO A 54 -22.46 -8.02 0.58
CA PRO A 54 -23.28 -7.22 1.49
C PRO A 54 -22.79 -7.15 2.93
N ALA A 55 -22.24 -8.25 3.46
CA ALA A 55 -21.73 -8.33 4.83
C ALA A 55 -20.55 -7.36 5.09
N TRP A 56 -19.82 -6.96 4.05
CA TRP A 56 -18.71 -6.02 4.15
C TRP A 56 -19.15 -4.64 4.64
N LEU A 57 -20.30 -4.13 4.20
CA LEU A 57 -20.82 -2.81 4.61
C LEU A 57 -21.03 -2.70 6.12
N GLY A 58 -21.51 -3.78 6.73
CA GLY A 58 -21.71 -3.89 8.18
C GLY A 58 -20.41 -3.94 8.97
N ARG A 59 -19.32 -4.42 8.37
CA ARG A 59 -17.99 -4.56 8.99
C ARG A 59 -17.05 -3.38 8.70
N LEU A 60 -17.54 -2.31 8.08
CA LEU A 60 -16.78 -1.08 7.86
C LEU A 60 -16.56 -0.33 9.18
N SER A 61 -15.33 -0.42 9.69
CA SER A 61 -14.88 0.36 10.85
C SER A 61 -14.50 1.79 10.46
N PRO A 62 -14.44 2.74 11.42
CA PRO A 62 -13.98 4.11 11.14
C PRO A 62 -12.60 4.18 10.49
N GLY A 63 -11.65 3.32 10.91
CA GLY A 63 -10.31 3.27 10.31
C GLY A 63 -10.33 2.83 8.85
N ARG A 64 -11.19 1.86 8.49
CA ARG A 64 -11.37 1.46 7.09
C ARG A 64 -12.03 2.53 6.27
N TRP A 65 -13.00 3.23 6.84
CA TRP A 65 -13.65 4.33 6.16
C TRP A 65 -12.65 5.44 5.81
N ARG A 66 -11.77 5.83 6.75
CA ARG A 66 -10.69 6.79 6.46
C ARG A 66 -9.73 6.32 5.38
N ALA A 67 -9.45 5.02 5.31
CA ALA A 67 -8.65 4.45 4.23
C ALA A 67 -9.36 4.57 2.87
N ILE A 68 -10.69 4.33 2.82
CA ILE A 68 -11.51 4.54 1.61
C ILE A 68 -11.52 6.02 1.20
N GLU A 69 -11.68 6.92 2.16
CA GLU A 69 -11.58 8.38 1.89
C GLU A 69 -10.24 8.72 1.25
N ARG A 70 -9.15 8.13 1.75
CA ARG A 70 -7.82 8.34 1.18
C ARG A 70 -7.68 7.77 -0.23
N LEU A 71 -8.16 6.54 -0.45
CA LEU A 71 -8.10 5.86 -1.74
C LEU A 71 -8.85 6.60 -2.83
N ALA A 72 -9.83 7.44 -2.48
CA ALA A 72 -10.60 8.22 -3.43
C ALA A 72 -9.90 9.51 -3.89
N GLU A 73 -8.84 9.93 -3.20
CA GLU A 73 -8.03 11.08 -3.61
C GLU A 73 -7.17 10.70 -4.83
N PRO A 74 -6.95 11.61 -5.80
CA PRO A 74 -6.37 11.30 -7.11
C PRO A 74 -4.94 10.75 -7.10
N GLY A 75 -4.25 10.78 -5.95
CA GLY A 75 -2.86 10.37 -5.80
C GLY A 75 -1.88 11.20 -6.64
N ASP A 76 -0.59 11.05 -6.38
CA ASP A 76 0.47 11.61 -7.23
C ASP A 76 1.22 10.47 -7.90
N ARG A 77 0.68 9.99 -9.03
CA ARG A 77 1.23 8.85 -9.77
C ARG A 77 2.57 9.14 -10.42
N GLN A 78 2.80 10.38 -10.85
CA GLN A 78 4.08 10.75 -11.45
C GLN A 78 5.19 10.69 -10.41
N THR A 79 4.99 11.32 -9.25
CA THR A 79 5.96 11.25 -8.15
C THR A 79 6.08 9.82 -7.62
N ALA A 80 4.98 9.07 -7.54
CA ALA A 80 5.03 7.65 -7.18
C ALA A 80 5.93 6.83 -8.11
N SER A 81 5.83 7.03 -9.43
CA SER A 81 6.70 6.36 -10.42
C SER A 81 8.17 6.69 -10.20
N ILE A 82 8.50 7.97 -9.99
CA ILE A 82 9.88 8.40 -9.71
C ILE A 82 10.43 7.70 -8.47
N PHE A 83 9.64 7.61 -7.40
CA PHE A 83 10.04 6.92 -6.17
C PHE A 83 10.25 5.42 -6.41
N LEU A 84 9.39 4.78 -7.19
CA LEU A 84 9.50 3.36 -7.53
C LEU A 84 10.75 3.07 -8.37
N ASP A 85 11.08 3.91 -9.34
CA ASP A 85 12.29 3.76 -10.15
C ASP A 85 13.54 3.89 -9.28
N ARG A 86 13.58 4.89 -8.39
CA ARG A 86 14.67 5.02 -7.41
C ARG A 86 14.74 3.81 -6.47
N ALA A 87 13.61 3.29 -6.01
CA ALA A 87 13.56 2.10 -5.15
C ALA A 87 14.22 0.89 -5.83
N ARG A 88 13.98 0.72 -7.15
CA ARG A 88 14.60 -0.35 -7.95
C ARG A 88 16.10 -0.15 -8.14
N GLU A 89 16.55 1.08 -8.37
CA GLU A 89 17.99 1.39 -8.44
C GLU A 89 18.71 1.01 -7.14
N PHE A 90 18.12 1.33 -5.98
CA PHE A 90 18.66 0.94 -4.67
C PHE A 90 18.60 -0.57 -4.42
N HIS A 91 17.54 -1.25 -4.88
CA HIS A 91 17.44 -2.71 -4.81
C HIS A 91 18.56 -3.41 -5.58
N GLU A 92 18.82 -2.95 -6.80
CA GLU A 92 19.94 -3.44 -7.62
C GLU A 92 21.29 -3.11 -6.98
N GLY A 93 21.45 -1.89 -6.44
CA GLY A 93 22.64 -1.53 -5.68
C GLY A 93 22.89 -2.45 -4.48
N ALA A 94 21.83 -2.82 -3.75
CA ALA A 94 21.91 -3.75 -2.63
C ALA A 94 22.37 -5.15 -3.08
N ARG A 95 21.91 -5.62 -4.25
CA ARG A 95 22.33 -6.90 -4.86
C ARG A 95 23.83 -6.94 -5.10
N PHE A 96 24.41 -5.89 -5.67
CA PHE A 96 25.85 -5.81 -5.91
C PHE A 96 26.64 -5.63 -4.61
N GLY A 97 26.18 -4.72 -3.73
CA GLY A 97 26.84 -4.40 -2.47
C GLY A 97 26.95 -5.59 -1.50
N ALA A 98 26.01 -6.53 -1.55
CA ALA A 98 26.02 -7.71 -0.69
C ALA A 98 27.23 -8.63 -0.90
N THR A 99 27.89 -8.54 -2.05
CA THR A 99 29.13 -9.28 -2.33
C THR A 99 30.36 -8.68 -1.62
N VAL A 100 30.25 -7.43 -1.17
CA VAL A 100 31.34 -6.66 -0.55
C VAL A 100 31.14 -6.58 0.96
N ALA A 101 29.98 -6.11 1.41
CA ALA A 101 29.69 -5.93 2.84
C ALA A 101 28.18 -5.95 3.12
N LEU A 102 27.78 -6.63 4.20
CA LEU A 102 26.38 -6.80 4.56
C LEU A 102 25.72 -5.49 5.03
N ALA A 103 26.35 -4.71 5.90
CA ALA A 103 25.74 -3.50 6.46
C ALA A 103 25.40 -2.44 5.40
N PRO A 104 26.28 -2.10 4.44
CA PRO A 104 25.92 -1.22 3.32
C PRO A 104 24.80 -1.79 2.45
N ALA A 105 24.81 -3.11 2.19
CA ALA A 105 23.76 -3.75 1.40
C ALA A 105 22.39 -3.68 2.09
N LEU A 106 22.34 -3.87 3.42
CA LEU A 106 21.12 -3.71 4.21
C LEU A 106 20.62 -2.26 4.25
N HIS A 107 21.53 -1.27 4.28
CA HIS A 107 21.16 0.14 4.14
C HIS A 107 20.49 0.43 2.81
N LEU A 108 21.09 -0.02 1.69
CA LEU A 108 20.51 0.17 0.36
C LEU A 108 19.14 -0.52 0.25
N LEU A 109 18.99 -1.70 0.84
CA LEU A 109 17.73 -2.42 0.87
C LEU A 109 16.65 -1.71 1.71
N ALA A 110 17.03 -1.09 2.84
CA ALA A 110 16.12 -0.29 3.65
C ALA A 110 15.62 0.95 2.89
N ILE A 111 16.52 1.65 2.19
CA ILE A 111 16.15 2.79 1.33
C ILE A 111 15.22 2.34 0.19
N SER A 112 15.54 1.21 -0.45
CA SER A 112 14.69 0.61 -1.48
C SER A 112 13.27 0.34 -0.95
N CYS A 113 13.17 -0.28 0.23
CA CYS A 113 11.89 -0.52 0.89
C CYS A 113 11.13 0.78 1.17
N GLU A 114 11.81 1.77 1.75
CA GLU A 114 11.23 3.07 2.08
C GLU A 114 10.62 3.72 0.83
N LEU A 115 11.41 3.85 -0.23
CA LEU A 115 10.97 4.49 -1.46
C LEU A 115 9.84 3.72 -2.14
N GLY A 116 9.89 2.39 -2.16
CA GLY A 116 8.82 1.55 -2.69
C GLY A 116 7.50 1.71 -1.93
N LEU A 117 7.55 1.75 -0.60
CA LEU A 117 6.35 1.99 0.23
C LEU A 117 5.81 3.40 0.03
N LYS A 118 6.69 4.41 -0.04
CA LYS A 118 6.31 5.80 -0.32
C LYS A 118 5.65 5.92 -1.69
N ALA A 119 6.18 5.27 -2.72
CA ALA A 119 5.57 5.21 -4.04
C ALA A 119 4.13 4.68 -3.96
N TYR A 120 3.92 3.56 -3.25
CA TYR A 120 2.58 3.00 -3.07
C TYR A 120 1.64 3.99 -2.37
N LEU A 121 2.07 4.62 -1.27
CA LEU A 121 1.25 5.58 -0.53
C LEU A 121 0.88 6.81 -1.37
N LEU A 122 1.84 7.36 -2.13
CA LEU A 122 1.61 8.48 -3.05
C LEU A 122 0.58 8.14 -4.13
N SER A 123 0.64 6.93 -4.68
CA SER A 123 -0.36 6.45 -5.65
C SER A 123 -1.78 6.32 -5.07
N ARG A 124 -1.89 6.30 -3.73
CA ARG A 124 -3.14 6.13 -2.98
C ARG A 124 -3.54 7.37 -2.19
N GLY A 125 -3.24 8.56 -2.71
CA GLY A 125 -3.79 9.81 -2.17
C GLY A 125 -3.02 10.43 -1.01
N TRP A 126 -1.85 9.90 -0.66
CA TRP A 126 -0.95 10.61 0.24
C TRP A 126 -0.18 11.71 -0.50
N SER A 127 0.06 12.85 0.16
CA SER A 127 0.95 13.88 -0.37
C SER A 127 2.39 13.61 0.05
N HIS A 128 3.34 14.12 -0.73
CA HIS A 128 4.76 14.00 -0.42
C HIS A 128 5.10 14.55 0.97
N GLU A 129 4.56 15.71 1.37
CA GLU A 129 4.84 16.30 2.69
C GLU A 129 4.32 15.41 3.83
N LYS A 130 3.12 14.83 3.68
CA LYS A 130 2.55 13.95 4.70
C LYS A 130 3.35 12.65 4.81
N VAL A 131 3.74 12.06 3.69
CA VAL A 131 4.59 10.87 3.67
C VAL A 131 5.93 11.14 4.35
N ALA A 132 6.57 12.25 4.00
CA ALA A 132 7.83 12.68 4.59
C ALA A 132 7.71 13.01 6.08
N ARG A 133 6.57 13.55 6.53
CA ARG A 133 6.34 13.88 7.95
C ARG A 133 6.01 12.65 8.79
N ASP A 134 5.10 11.80 8.32
CA ASP A 134 4.48 10.73 9.12
C ASP A 134 5.27 9.42 9.11
N PHE A 135 6.02 9.14 8.03
CA PHE A 135 6.70 7.86 7.89
C PHE A 135 8.22 7.95 7.93
N ARG A 136 8.86 9.01 7.41
CA ARG A 136 10.34 9.17 7.38
C ARG A 136 11.07 7.85 7.10
N HIS A 137 11.80 7.33 8.09
CA HIS A 137 12.56 6.07 8.08
C HIS A 137 11.84 4.91 8.81
N ASP A 138 10.61 5.11 9.28
CA ASP A 138 9.79 4.08 9.92
C ASP A 138 9.14 3.17 8.87
N LEU A 139 9.88 2.12 8.51
CA LEU A 139 9.45 1.14 7.52
C LEU A 139 8.20 0.37 7.97
N LEU A 140 8.06 0.10 9.27
CA LEU A 140 6.94 -0.68 9.80
C LEU A 140 5.64 0.11 9.70
N ALA A 141 5.66 1.38 10.12
CA ALA A 141 4.48 2.25 10.02
C ALA A 141 4.06 2.47 8.56
N ALA A 142 5.02 2.72 7.66
CA ALA A 142 4.76 2.88 6.23
C ALA A 142 4.15 1.61 5.62
N PHE A 143 4.67 0.46 6.01
CA PHE A 143 4.23 -0.83 5.52
C PHE A 143 2.82 -1.18 6.02
N ASP A 144 2.53 -0.96 7.30
CA ASP A 144 1.19 -1.17 7.88
C ASP A 144 0.14 -0.25 7.24
N GLU A 145 0.49 0.99 6.92
CA GLU A 145 -0.38 1.89 6.18
C GLU A 145 -0.63 1.36 4.76
N ALA A 146 0.42 0.98 4.04
CA ALA A 146 0.30 0.45 2.69
C ALA A 146 -0.61 -0.80 2.66
N ARG A 147 -0.46 -1.72 3.63
CA ARG A 147 -1.35 -2.87 3.80
C ARG A 147 -2.80 -2.46 4.04
N ARG A 148 -3.04 -1.43 4.84
CA ARG A 148 -4.39 -0.90 5.10
C ARG A 148 -5.05 -0.35 3.84
N LEU A 149 -4.23 0.18 2.92
CA LEU A 149 -4.61 0.67 1.60
C LEU A 149 -4.60 -0.43 0.52
N GLY A 150 -4.52 -1.70 0.93
CA GLY A 150 -4.70 -2.85 0.04
C GLY A 150 -3.42 -3.39 -0.60
N LEU A 151 -2.23 -2.97 -0.16
CA LEU A 151 -0.99 -3.63 -0.56
C LEU A 151 -1.06 -5.12 -0.13
N PRO A 152 -0.80 -6.08 -1.04
CA PRO A 152 -0.81 -7.49 -0.70
C PRO A 152 0.13 -7.81 0.47
N SER A 153 -0.23 -8.81 1.29
CA SER A 153 0.66 -9.26 2.35
C SER A 153 1.93 -9.83 1.72
N PRO A 154 3.11 -9.33 2.07
CA PRO A 154 4.34 -9.96 1.67
C PRO A 154 4.48 -11.27 2.43
N GLY A 155 5.32 -12.15 1.89
CA GLY A 155 5.69 -13.38 2.57
C GLY A 155 6.35 -13.12 3.93
N ARG A 156 6.34 -14.13 4.78
CA ARG A 156 6.91 -14.09 6.15
C ARG A 156 8.34 -13.53 6.19
N VAL A 157 9.15 -13.84 5.18
CA VAL A 157 10.53 -13.33 5.02
C VAL A 157 10.62 -11.81 5.14
N LEU A 158 9.77 -11.08 4.42
CA LEU A 158 9.83 -9.62 4.43
C LEU A 158 9.32 -9.05 5.74
N ALA A 159 8.27 -9.65 6.32
CA ALA A 159 7.75 -9.23 7.62
C ALA A 159 8.80 -9.39 8.73
N ASP A 160 9.48 -10.54 8.76
CA ASP A 160 10.56 -10.82 9.71
C ASP A 160 11.74 -9.85 9.51
N LEU A 161 12.11 -9.57 8.26
CA LEU A 161 13.14 -8.59 7.94
C LEU A 161 12.76 -7.19 8.45
N LEU A 162 11.56 -6.70 8.14
CA LEU A 162 11.14 -5.35 8.53
C LEU A 162 11.08 -5.18 10.06
N ALA A 163 10.69 -6.24 10.78
CA ALA A 163 10.67 -6.23 12.25
C ALA A 163 12.07 -6.02 12.87
N ILE A 164 13.12 -6.48 12.18
CA ILE A 164 14.52 -6.37 12.65
C ILE A 164 15.21 -5.13 12.06
N LEU A 165 15.13 -4.96 10.74
CA LEU A 165 15.80 -3.90 9.99
C LEU A 165 15.16 -2.53 10.21
N GLY A 166 13.83 -2.46 10.35
CA GLY A 166 13.09 -1.21 10.48
C GLY A 166 13.57 -0.33 11.65
N PRO A 167 13.60 -0.85 12.89
CA PRO A 167 14.10 -0.10 14.04
C PRO A 167 15.57 0.32 13.91
N ALA A 168 16.42 -0.56 13.37
CA ALA A 168 17.84 -0.26 13.15
C ALA A 168 18.02 0.84 12.10
N TYR A 169 17.24 0.82 11.02
CA TYR A 169 17.27 1.85 9.99
C TYR A 169 16.76 3.20 10.50
N ALA A 170 15.64 3.22 11.22
CA ALA A 170 15.09 4.43 11.81
C ALA A 170 16.06 5.11 12.80
N ALA A 171 16.90 4.32 13.48
CA ALA A 171 17.92 4.79 14.39
C ALA A 171 19.30 5.02 13.75
N HIS A 172 19.46 4.84 12.43
CA HIS A 172 20.74 4.90 11.72
C HIS A 172 21.81 3.98 12.34
N ARG A 173 21.42 2.75 12.68
CA ARG A 173 22.19 1.77 13.47
C ARG A 173 22.35 0.41 12.80
N ILE A 174 22.21 0.33 11.48
CA ILE A 174 22.38 -0.95 10.74
C ILE A 174 23.80 -1.50 10.90
N ASP A 175 24.83 -0.64 10.97
CA ASP A 175 26.20 -1.10 11.21
C ASP A 175 26.35 -1.79 12.57
N ALA A 176 25.72 -1.22 13.61
CA ALA A 176 25.70 -1.83 14.94
C ALA A 176 24.94 -3.16 14.93
N LEU A 177 23.80 -3.24 14.23
CA LEU A 177 23.04 -4.48 14.08
C LEU A 177 23.90 -5.61 13.49
N VAL A 178 24.69 -5.32 12.46
CA VAL A 178 25.59 -6.31 11.84
C VAL A 178 26.78 -6.62 12.74
N ALA A 179 27.36 -5.63 13.41
CA ALA A 179 28.44 -5.82 14.38
C ALA A 179 28.00 -6.71 15.56
N ASP A 180 26.74 -6.61 15.96
CA ASP A 180 26.11 -7.45 16.99
C ASP A 180 25.77 -8.88 16.50
N GLY A 181 26.19 -9.24 15.28
CA GLY A 181 26.12 -10.60 14.73
C GLY A 181 24.87 -10.89 13.91
N TYR A 182 24.11 -9.89 13.50
CA TYR A 182 22.98 -10.10 12.60
C TYR A 182 23.45 -10.70 11.26
N VAL A 183 22.84 -11.82 10.91
CA VAL A 183 23.05 -12.51 9.62
C VAL A 183 21.69 -12.84 9.01
N CYS A 184 21.63 -12.88 7.68
CA CYS A 184 20.44 -13.30 6.95
C CYS A 184 20.84 -14.00 5.66
N ASP A 185 19.93 -14.81 5.11
CA ASP A 185 20.02 -15.23 3.72
C ASP A 185 19.66 -14.02 2.84
N PHE A 186 20.70 -13.29 2.42
CA PHE A 186 20.52 -12.06 1.67
C PHE A 186 19.83 -12.30 0.33
N ALA A 187 20.06 -13.45 -0.32
CA ALA A 187 19.42 -13.76 -1.61
C ALA A 187 17.91 -13.96 -1.44
N VAL A 188 17.48 -14.61 -0.36
CA VAL A 188 16.06 -14.77 0.00
C VAL A 188 15.43 -13.41 0.32
N VAL A 189 16.11 -12.60 1.11
CA VAL A 189 15.67 -11.25 1.49
C VAL A 189 15.53 -10.33 0.27
N LEU A 190 16.52 -10.35 -0.63
CA LEU A 190 16.53 -9.56 -1.86
C LEU A 190 15.36 -9.95 -2.78
N ARG A 191 15.07 -11.25 -2.94
CA ARG A 191 13.91 -11.70 -3.72
C ARG A 191 12.59 -11.25 -3.09
N ALA A 192 12.46 -11.34 -1.77
CA ALA A 192 11.26 -10.89 -1.08
C ALA A 192 11.02 -9.38 -1.24
N MET A 193 12.09 -8.57 -1.22
CA MET A 193 12.01 -7.15 -1.53
C MET A 193 11.62 -6.89 -2.99
N GLY A 194 12.17 -7.67 -3.94
CA GLY A 194 11.77 -7.59 -5.35
C GLY A 194 10.26 -7.83 -5.54
N SER A 195 9.72 -8.87 -4.89
CA SER A 195 8.27 -9.14 -4.92
C SER A 195 7.42 -8.03 -4.30
N LEU A 196 7.94 -7.29 -3.30
CA LEU A 196 7.27 -6.09 -2.80
C LEU A 196 7.20 -5.02 -3.90
N LEU A 197 8.32 -4.73 -4.56
CA LEU A 197 8.37 -3.73 -5.63
C LEU A 197 7.49 -4.11 -6.82
N ASP A 198 7.38 -5.39 -7.16
CA ASP A 198 6.45 -5.90 -8.16
C ASP A 198 4.99 -5.68 -7.75
N ALA A 199 4.66 -5.93 -6.47
CA ALA A 199 3.32 -5.66 -5.94
C ALA A 199 2.99 -4.15 -5.94
N VAL A 200 3.97 -3.30 -5.66
CA VAL A 200 3.81 -1.84 -5.78
C VAL A 200 3.56 -1.45 -7.23
N THR A 201 4.34 -2.00 -8.17
CA THR A 201 4.19 -1.79 -9.62
C THR A 201 2.77 -2.14 -10.07
N ALA A 202 2.31 -3.35 -9.77
CA ALA A 202 0.95 -3.78 -10.07
C ALA A 202 -0.10 -2.86 -9.42
N GLY A 203 0.16 -2.35 -8.23
CA GLY A 203 -0.69 -1.40 -7.53
C GLY A 203 -0.80 -0.03 -8.19
N LEU A 204 0.23 0.40 -8.92
CA LEU A 204 0.27 1.62 -9.73
C LEU A 204 -0.39 1.40 -11.11
N ASP A 205 -0.19 0.21 -11.69
CA ASP A 205 -0.63 -0.17 -13.04
C ASP A 205 -2.10 -0.59 -13.14
N LEU A 206 -2.81 -0.78 -12.01
CA LEU A 206 -4.25 -1.01 -12.01
C LEU A 206 -4.99 0.20 -12.61
N GLN A 207 -5.05 0.22 -13.94
CA GLN A 207 -5.92 1.04 -14.77
C GLN A 207 -7.36 0.58 -14.58
N MET A 208 -8.25 1.56 -14.56
CA MET A 208 -9.68 1.42 -14.80
C MET A 208 -9.95 0.52 -16.02
N PRO A 209 -10.96 -0.36 -15.99
CA PRO A 209 -11.65 -0.68 -17.23
C PRO A 209 -12.17 0.65 -17.82
N THR A 210 -11.74 0.99 -19.02
CA THR A 210 -12.36 2.05 -19.83
C THR A 210 -13.88 1.81 -19.92
N PRO A 211 -14.70 2.87 -19.94
CA PRO A 211 -16.15 2.78 -19.90
C PRO A 211 -16.74 1.94 -21.03
#